data_AF-A0A2W7BNZ0-F1
#
_entry.id   AF-A0A2W7BNZ0-F1
#
_cell.length_a   1.000
_cell.length_b   1.000
_cell.length_c   1.000
_cell.angle_alpha   90.00
_cell.angle_beta   90.00
_cell.angle_gamma   90.00
#
_symmetry.space_group_name_H-M   'P 1'
#
loop_
_entity.id
_entity.type
_entity.pdbx_description
1 polymer ?
#
loop_
_entity_poly.entity_id
_entity_poly.type
_entity_poly.pdbx_seq_one_letter_code
_entity_poly.pdbx_strand_id
1 'polypeptide(L)'
;MNRFLLEKGLSQRSAHIFRNAEGHFTEDNEINRQLLINTAMNKENYLGIDKWGNNWYATSLPNGQQIWVQIRKGEIINGGINSSSRLWFRSTGLIQ
;
A
#
# COMPACT_ATOMS: atom_id res chain seq x y z
N MET A 1 -3.08 9.26 10.94
CA MET A 1 -1.98 8.39 10.48
C MET A 1 -0.69 8.90 11.08
N ASN A 2 0.19 8.04 11.60
CA ASN A 2 1.48 8.45 12.19
C ASN A 2 2.62 8.02 11.26
N ARG A 3 3.36 8.99 10.73
CA ARG A 3 4.42 8.77 9.74
C ARG A 3 5.52 7.81 10.23
N PHE A 4 5.95 7.96 11.49
CA PHE A 4 6.98 7.12 12.07
C PHE A 4 6.57 5.63 12.09
N LEU A 5 5.31 5.32 12.41
CA LEU A 5 4.81 3.94 12.39
C LEU A 5 4.73 3.37 10.97
N LEU A 6 4.40 4.19 9.98
CA LEU A 6 4.40 3.77 8.57
C LEU A 6 5.81 3.38 8.11
N GLU A 7 6.80 4.26 8.37
CA GLU A 7 8.20 4.06 8.01
C GLU A 7 8.81 2.85 8.74
N LYS A 8 8.48 2.68 10.02
CA LYS A 8 8.85 1.49 10.80
C LYS A 8 8.29 0.22 10.17
N GLY A 9 6.99 0.21 9.83
CA GLY A 9 6.32 -0.94 9.22
C GLY A 9 6.93 -1.34 7.88
N LEU A 10 7.17 -0.35 7.01
CA LEU A 10 7.88 -0.53 5.74
C LEU A 10 9.26 -1.15 5.93
N SER A 11 10.06 -0.60 6.85
CA SER A 11 11.43 -1.06 7.09
C SER A 11 11.45 -2.51 7.59
N GLN A 12 10.53 -2.89 8.47
CA GLN A 12 10.43 -4.25 9.01
C GLN A 12 9.97 -5.29 7.97
N ARG A 13 9.31 -4.86 6.90
CA ARG A 13 8.69 -5.73 5.89
C ARG A 13 9.20 -5.47 4.48
N SER A 14 10.34 -4.79 4.36
CA SER A 14 10.90 -4.37 3.07
C SER A 14 11.00 -5.54 2.08
N ALA A 15 11.59 -6.68 2.47
CA ALA A 15 11.71 -7.85 1.60
C ALA A 15 10.37 -8.46 1.13
N HIS A 16 9.28 -8.23 1.87
CA HIS A 16 7.94 -8.67 1.48
C HIS A 16 7.26 -7.66 0.52
N ILE A 17 7.49 -6.37 0.75
CA ILE A 17 6.86 -5.26 0.01
C ILE A 17 7.58 -4.97 -1.30
N PHE A 18 8.90 -4.96 -1.28
CA PHE A 18 9.78 -4.68 -2.41
C PHE A 18 10.37 -5.98 -2.93
N ARG A 19 9.70 -6.55 -3.93
CA ARG A 19 10.08 -7.82 -4.54
C ARG A 19 9.55 -7.90 -5.96
N ASN A 20 10.21 -8.72 -6.77
CA ASN A 20 9.78 -9.00 -8.14
C ASN A 20 8.54 -9.91 -8.16
N ALA A 21 7.38 -9.34 -7.81
CA ALA A 21 6.08 -9.98 -7.81
C ALA A 21 5.02 -9.02 -8.36
N GLU A 22 3.95 -9.56 -8.96
CA GLU A 22 2.86 -8.75 -9.47
C GLU A 22 2.23 -7.88 -8.37
N GLY A 23 1.97 -6.61 -8.68
CA GLY A 23 1.37 -5.67 -7.75
C GLY A 23 2.35 -5.10 -6.72
N HIS A 24 3.63 -5.46 -6.76
CA HIS A 24 4.68 -4.95 -5.89
C HIS A 24 5.67 -4.04 -6.62
N PHE A 25 6.32 -3.15 -5.88
CA PHE A 25 7.51 -2.48 -6.40
C PHE A 25 8.69 -3.47 -6.41
N THR A 26 9.50 -3.48 -7.46
CA THR A 26 10.67 -4.36 -7.55
C THR A 26 11.81 -3.90 -6.67
N GLU A 27 12.03 -2.59 -6.60
CA GLU A 27 13.18 -1.98 -5.91
C GLU A 27 12.77 -1.31 -4.61
N ASP A 28 13.54 -1.56 -3.55
CA ASP A 28 13.47 -0.81 -2.30
C ASP A 28 14.32 0.46 -2.40
N ASN A 29 13.68 1.57 -2.78
CA ASN A 29 14.31 2.88 -2.88
C ASN A 29 13.44 3.97 -2.26
N GLU A 30 14.03 5.14 -2.03
CA GLU A 30 13.38 6.25 -1.34
C GLU A 30 12.11 6.74 -2.06
N ILE A 31 12.12 6.77 -3.40
CA ILE A 31 10.97 7.19 -4.20
C ILE A 31 9.78 6.25 -3.96
N ASN A 32 10.01 4.94 -4.08
CA ASN A 32 8.96 3.93 -3.90
C ASN A 32 8.43 3.92 -2.46
N ARG A 33 9.31 4.09 -1.46
CA ARG A 33 8.91 4.25 -0.05
C ARG A 33 8.01 5.47 0.15
N GLN A 34 8.40 6.63 -0.38
CA GLN A 34 7.60 7.85 -0.27
C GLN A 34 6.24 7.72 -0.96
N LEU A 35 6.17 7.04 -2.11
CA LEU A 35 4.89 6.77 -2.77
C LEU A 35 3.92 5.99 -1.86
N LEU A 36 4.40 4.95 -1.17
CA LEU A 36 3.58 4.18 -0.22
C LEU A 36 3.17 5.02 0.99
N ILE A 37 4.10 5.79 1.57
CA ILE A 37 3.82 6.66 2.73
C ILE A 37 2.80 7.74 2.37
N ASN A 38 2.99 8.44 1.25
CA ASN A 38 2.10 9.50 0.80
C ASN A 38 0.71 8.94 0.48
N THR A 39 0.64 7.74 -0.11
CA THR A 39 -0.63 7.06 -0.37
C THR A 39 -1.39 6.79 0.93
N ALA A 40 -0.71 6.32 1.98
CA ALA A 40 -1.27 6.07 3.30
C ALA A 40 -1.64 7.33 4.10
N MET A 41 -0.91 8.43 3.90
CA MET A 41 -1.11 9.69 4.63
C MET A 41 -2.27 10.53 4.08
N ASN A 42 -2.64 10.34 2.81
CA ASN A 42 -3.78 11.02 2.22
C ASN A 42 -5.10 10.32 2.58
N LYS A 43 -6.00 11.04 3.26
CA LYS A 43 -7.31 10.51 3.68
C LYS A 43 -8.23 10.20 2.50
N GLU A 44 -8.11 10.94 1.39
CA GLU A 44 -8.92 10.71 0.19
C GLU A 44 -8.60 9.37 -0.50
N ASN A 45 -7.45 8.78 -0.18
CA ASN A 45 -7.06 7.47 -0.72
C ASN A 45 -7.67 6.31 0.06
N TYR A 46 -8.38 6.55 1.17
CA TYR A 46 -8.89 5.49 2.03
C TYR A 46 -10.04 4.74 1.37
N LEU A 47 -9.92 3.41 1.30
CA LEU A 47 -10.92 2.53 0.66
C LEU A 47 -11.81 1.82 1.68
N GLY A 48 -11.29 1.53 2.86
CA GLY A 48 -12.03 0.82 3.91
C GLY A 48 -11.21 -0.18 4.71
N ILE A 49 -11.90 -0.89 5.59
CA ILE A 49 -11.34 -1.97 6.42
C ILE A 49 -11.80 -3.31 5.85
N ASP A 50 -10.86 -4.23 5.65
CA ASP A 50 -11.18 -5.61 5.26
C ASP A 50 -11.69 -6.46 6.45
N LYS A 51 -12.13 -7.69 6.17
CA LYS A 51 -12.65 -8.60 7.20
C LYS A 51 -11.64 -8.99 8.29
N TRP A 52 -10.34 -8.76 8.08
CA TRP A 52 -9.27 -9.05 9.05
C TRP A 52 -8.83 -7.82 9.85
N GLY A 53 -9.46 -6.66 9.61
CA GLY A 53 -9.15 -5.42 10.30
C GLY A 53 -7.99 -4.64 9.69
N ASN A 54 -7.60 -4.92 8.45
CA ASN A 54 -6.58 -4.11 7.77
C ASN A 54 -7.24 -2.94 7.05
N ASN A 55 -6.64 -1.76 7.18
CA ASN A 55 -7.04 -0.56 6.48
C ASN A 55 -6.38 -0.53 5.11
N TRP A 56 -7.13 -0.18 4.09
CA TRP A 56 -6.66 -0.11 2.71
C TRP A 56 -6.69 1.31 2.18
N TYR A 57 -5.62 1.67 1.48
CA TYR A 57 -5.47 2.94 0.80
C TYR A 57 -5.00 2.69 -0.62
N ALA A 58 -5.51 3.45 -1.59
CA ALA A 58 -4.94 3.46 -2.92
C ALA A 58 -5.12 4.81 -3.62
N THR A 59 -4.24 5.07 -4.58
CA THR A 59 -4.34 6.21 -5.49
C THR A 59 -4.08 5.75 -6.91
N SER A 60 -4.92 6.20 -7.85
CA SER A 60 -4.75 5.94 -9.27
C SER A 60 -3.87 7.02 -9.90
N LEU A 61 -2.92 6.59 -10.70
CA LEU A 61 -2.05 7.47 -11.48
C LEU A 61 -2.68 7.79 -12.85
N PRO A 62 -2.33 8.93 -13.48
CA PRO A 62 -2.88 9.31 -14.79
C PRO A 62 -2.64 8.28 -15.90
N ASN A 63 -1.62 7.44 -15.76
CA ASN A 63 -1.29 6.37 -16.70
C ASN A 63 -2.06 5.06 -16.46
N GLY A 64 -3.04 5.04 -15.56
CA GLY A 64 -3.88 3.88 -15.23
C GLY A 64 -3.30 2.93 -14.17
N GLN A 65 -2.05 3.13 -13.76
CA GLN A 65 -1.46 2.39 -12.64
C GLN A 65 -2.11 2.79 -11.31
N GLN A 66 -1.94 1.96 -10.29
CA GLN A 66 -2.48 2.20 -8.95
C GLN A 66 -1.45 1.88 -7.88
N ILE A 67 -1.14 2.85 -7.03
CA ILE A 67 -0.35 2.63 -5.82
C ILE A 67 -1.31 2.20 -4.72
N TRP A 68 -0.95 1.19 -3.93
CA TRP A 68 -1.80 0.66 -2.87
C TRP A 68 -1.02 0.34 -1.60
N VAL A 69 -1.71 0.40 -0.47
CA VAL A 69 -1.13 0.17 0.86
C VAL A 69 -2.13 -0.57 1.74
N GLN A 70 -1.63 -1.58 2.46
CA GLN A 70 -2.36 -2.30 3.50
C GLN A 70 -1.75 -1.98 4.87
N ILE A 71 -2.56 -1.52 5.81
CA ILE A 71 -2.13 -1.04 7.12
C ILE A 71 -2.80 -1.82 8.24
N ARG A 72 -2.01 -2.26 9.22
CA ARG A 72 -2.50 -2.91 10.44
C ARG A 72 -1.87 -2.25 11.65
N LYS A 73 -2.70 -1.84 12.62
CA LYS A 73 -2.26 -1.13 13.84
C LYS A 73 -1.37 0.10 13.56
N GLY A 74 -1.64 0.81 12.46
CA GLY A 74 -0.90 2.02 12.07
C GLY A 74 0.44 1.78 11.36
N GLU A 75 0.84 0.53 11.17
CA GLU A 75 2.05 0.17 10.41
C GLU A 75 1.67 -0.30 9.00
N ILE A 76 2.47 0.07 7.99
CA ILE A 76 2.37 -0.53 6.66
C ILE A 76 2.81 -1.99 6.79
N ILE A 77 1.90 -2.90 6.43
CA ILE A 77 2.19 -4.34 6.42
C ILE A 77 2.34 -4.91 5.03
N ASN A 78 1.80 -4.23 4.02
CA ASN A 78 1.94 -4.58 2.61
C ASN A 78 1.70 -3.35 1.72
N GLY A 79 2.13 -3.41 0.47
CA GLY A 79 1.88 -2.36 -0.51
C GLY A 79 2.64 -2.58 -1.81
N GLY A 80 2.33 -1.75 -2.80
CA GLY A 80 3.01 -1.80 -4.08
C GLY A 80 2.33 -0.97 -5.15
N ILE A 81 2.57 -1.37 -6.41
CA ILE A 81 2.03 -0.74 -7.60
C ILE A 81 1.40 -1.78 -8.52
N ASN A 82 0.14 -1.58 -8.87
CA ASN A 82 -0.56 -2.37 -9.87
C ASN A 82 -0.40 -1.72 -11.26
N SER A 83 -0.16 -2.53 -12.28
CA SER A 83 -0.13 -2.09 -13.69
C SER A 83 -1.50 -1.59 -14.17
N SER A 84 -2.58 -2.01 -13.53
CA SER A 84 -3.95 -1.55 -13.76
C SER A 84 -4.69 -1.41 -12.44
N SER A 85 -5.55 -0.40 -12.32
CA SER A 85 -6.34 -0.17 -11.11
C SER A 85 -7.21 -1.39 -10.77
N ARG A 86 -7.12 -1.86 -9.53
CA ARG A 86 -7.92 -2.96 -8.99
C ARG A 86 -9.09 -2.40 -8.17
N LEU A 87 -10.22 -3.11 -8.21
CA LEU A 87 -11.36 -2.85 -7.33
C LEU A 87 -11.05 -3.37 -5.92
N TRP A 88 -11.46 -2.60 -4.92
CA TRP A 88 -11.36 -3.01 -3.52
C TRP A 88 -12.58 -3.82 -3.10
N PHE A 89 -12.34 -4.93 -2.40
CA PHE A 89 -13.39 -5.79 -1.85
C PHE A 89 -13.25 -5.90 -0.33
N ARG A 90 -14.35 -5.80 0.40
CA ARG A 90 -14.35 -5.96 1.87
C ARG A 90 -13.82 -7.32 2.35
N SER A 91 -13.96 -8.36 1.54
CA SER A 91 -13.54 -9.72 1.87
C SER A 91 -12.03 -9.96 1.73
N THR A 92 -11.35 -9.26 0.82
CA THR A 92 -9.97 -9.56 0.40
C THR A 92 -9.04 -8.34 0.29
N GLY A 93 -9.59 -7.13 0.17
CA GLY A 93 -8.82 -5.91 -0.12
C GLY A 93 -8.53 -5.73 -1.60
N LEU A 94 -7.30 -5.31 -1.94
CA LEU A 94 -6.80 -5.17 -3.32
C LEU A 94 -5.90 -6.32 -3.78
N ILE A 95 -5.52 -7.21 -2.86
CA ILE A 95 -4.82 -8.45 -3.20
C ILE A 95 -5.90 -9.43 -3.65
N GLN A 96 -5.88 -9.74 -4.95
CA GLN A 96 -6.68 -10.78 -5.58
C GLN A 96 -5.75 -11.94 -5.92
#